data_AF-A0A832NJP9-F1
#
_entry.id   AF-A0A832NJP9-F1
#
_cell.length_a   1.000
_cell.length_b   1.000
_cell.length_c   1.000
_cell.angle_alpha   90.00
_cell.angle_beta   90.00
_cell.angle_gamma   90.00
#
_symmetry.space_group_name_H-M   'P 1'
#
loop_
_entity.id
_entity.type
_entity.pdbx_description
1 polymer ?
#
loop_
_entity_poly.entity_id
_entity_poly.type
_entity_poly.pdbx_seq_one_letter_code
_entity_poly.pdbx_strand_id
1 'polypeptide(L)'
;MIATIEARKQAGTATEYMLSLIVTMTPADTIESEFIQIREAILNWAQVRGPQTRELMFVVTTDPGQHQHIADFLKTVALKDEALASVLRRIRRVYVNLLALDGQPRLQYELAGAAQPSWSLLRAVCLVG
;
A
#
# COMPACT_ATOMS: atom_id res chain seq x y z
N MET A 1 12.33 9.01 -1.04
CA MET A 1 12.99 8.12 -2.05
C MET A 1 12.16 6.86 -2.22
N ILE A 2 11.85 6.49 -3.47
CA ILE A 2 11.01 5.32 -3.78
C ILE A 2 11.78 4.34 -4.66
N ALA A 3 11.76 3.07 -4.27
CA ALA A 3 12.23 1.95 -5.07
C ALA A 3 11.11 0.95 -5.31
N THR A 4 11.10 0.33 -6.49
CA THR A 4 10.16 -0.71 -6.88
C THR A 4 10.89 -2.04 -7.03
N ILE A 5 10.34 -3.10 -6.43
CA ILE A 5 10.79 -4.47 -6.65
C ILE A 5 9.60 -5.27 -7.17
N GLU A 6 9.77 -5.88 -8.33
CA GLU A 6 8.75 -6.76 -8.89
C GLU A 6 9.18 -8.22 -8.73
N ALA A 7 8.25 -9.05 -8.29
CA ALA A 7 8.39 -10.50 -8.28
C ALA A 7 7.36 -11.14 -9.21
N ARG A 8 7.77 -12.23 -9.85
CA ARG A 8 6.89 -13.08 -10.66
C ARG A 8 6.76 -14.45 -10.02
N LYS A 9 5.55 -15.00 -10.04
CA LYS A 9 5.26 -16.36 -9.59
C LYS A 9 4.46 -17.09 -10.65
N GLN A 10 4.82 -18.34 -10.91
CA GLN A 10 4.00 -19.24 -11.72
C GLN A 10 3.00 -19.96 -10.81
N ALA A 11 1.72 -19.87 -11.14
CA ALA A 11 0.61 -20.51 -10.44
C ALA A 11 -0.15 -21.38 -11.44
N GLY A 12 0.33 -22.62 -11.63
CA GLY A 12 -0.14 -23.47 -12.72
C GLY A 12 0.24 -22.88 -14.07
N THR A 13 -0.75 -22.65 -14.95
CA THR A 13 -0.55 -22.00 -16.25
C THR A 13 -0.62 -20.47 -16.19
N ALA A 14 -1.02 -19.89 -15.06
CA ALA A 14 -1.10 -18.45 -14.87
C ALA A 14 0.23 -17.88 -14.35
N THR A 15 0.58 -16.68 -14.82
CA THR A 15 1.67 -15.89 -14.23
C THR A 15 1.07 -14.80 -13.36
N GLU A 16 1.59 -14.68 -12.14
CA GLU A 16 1.18 -13.72 -11.14
C GLU A 16 2.34 -12.76 -10.85
N TYR A 17 2.04 -11.46 -10.81
CA TYR A 17 3.00 -10.42 -10.50
C TYR A 17 2.68 -9.78 -9.16
N MET A 18 3.75 -9.52 -8.41
CA MET A 18 3.71 -8.83 -7.13
C MET A 18 4.62 -7.61 -7.21
N LEU A 19 4.16 -6.48 -6.68
CA LEU A 19 4.96 -5.27 -6.57
C LEU A 19 5.22 -4.95 -5.11
N SER A 20 6.48 -4.66 -4.79
CA SER A 20 6.87 -4.06 -3.52
C SER A 20 7.35 -2.63 -3.78
N LEU A 21 6.72 -1.67 -3.11
CA LEU A 21 7.11 -0.27 -3.11
C LEU A 21 7.82 0.03 -1.80
N ILE A 22 9.12 0.30 -1.89
CA ILE A 22 9.95 0.68 -0.76
C ILE A 22 10.05 2.20 -0.75
N VAL A 23 9.45 2.82 0.24
CA VAL A 23 9.41 4.27 0.44
C VAL A 23 10.27 4.59 1.65
N THR A 24 11.40 5.26 1.42
CA THR A 24 12.24 5.76 2.52
C THR A 24 11.99 7.26 2.63
N MET A 25 11.48 7.67 3.79
CA MET A 25 11.16 9.05 4.12
C MET A 25 12.15 9.56 5.17
N THR A 26 12.68 10.74 4.93
CA THR A 26 13.38 11.54 5.93
C THR A 26 12.37 12.24 6.84
N PRO A 27 12.79 12.76 8.00
CA PRO A 27 11.89 13.53 8.88
C PRO A 27 11.26 14.77 8.25
N ALA A 28 11.84 15.30 7.17
CA ALA A 28 11.31 16.46 6.45
C ALA A 28 10.25 16.08 5.39
N ASP A 29 10.18 14.80 5.01
CA ASP A 29 9.23 14.32 4.00
C ASP A 29 7.84 14.12 4.61
N THR A 30 6.81 14.29 3.77
CA THR A 30 5.43 13.96 4.13
C THR A 30 4.89 12.88 3.20
N ILE A 31 3.90 12.12 3.65
CA ILE A 31 3.33 11.06 2.80
C ILE A 31 2.60 11.65 1.60
N GLU A 32 2.05 12.85 1.77
CA GLU A 32 1.42 13.65 0.74
C GLU A 32 2.40 13.98 -0.40
N SER A 33 3.65 14.35 -0.09
CA SER A 33 4.65 14.69 -1.11
C SER A 33 5.10 13.45 -1.89
N GLU A 34 5.21 12.30 -1.23
CA GLU A 34 5.60 11.05 -1.88
C GLU A 34 4.43 10.41 -2.65
N PHE A 35 3.18 10.73 -2.30
CA PHE A 35 2.00 10.04 -2.82
C PHE A 35 1.86 10.09 -4.34
N ILE A 36 2.25 11.20 -4.99
CA ILE A 36 2.18 11.33 -6.45
C ILE A 36 3.03 10.25 -7.12
N GLN A 37 4.28 10.09 -6.66
CA GLN A 37 5.21 9.11 -7.23
C GLN A 37 4.77 7.67 -6.89
N ILE A 38 4.27 7.45 -5.68
CA ILE A 38 3.70 6.15 -5.26
C ILE A 38 2.54 5.76 -6.20
N ARG A 39 1.61 6.69 -6.43
CA ARG A 39 0.45 6.52 -7.29
C ARG A 39 0.88 6.18 -8.72
N GLU A 40 1.77 6.96 -9.31
CA GLU A 40 2.26 6.75 -10.67
C GLU A 40 2.94 5.38 -10.83
N ALA A 41 3.77 4.97 -9.86
CA ALA A 41 4.43 3.67 -9.90
C ALA A 41 3.41 2.50 -9.94
N ILE A 42 2.34 2.58 -9.14
CA ILE A 42 1.29 1.55 -9.10
C ILE A 42 0.50 1.51 -10.40
N LEU A 43 0.09 2.69 -10.89
CA LEU A 43 -0.71 2.79 -12.12
C LEU A 43 0.09 2.30 -13.33
N ASN A 44 1.34 2.72 -13.46
CA ASN A 44 2.23 2.28 -14.55
C ASN A 44 2.46 0.76 -14.49
N TRP A 45 2.71 0.21 -13.31
CA TRP A 45 2.86 -1.23 -13.13
C TRP A 45 1.59 -1.99 -13.52
N ALA A 46 0.42 -1.54 -13.06
CA ALA A 46 -0.85 -2.16 -13.37
C ALA A 46 -1.21 -2.05 -14.86
N GLN A 47 -0.81 -0.98 -15.54
CA GLN A 47 -0.96 -0.84 -16.98
C GLN A 47 -0.11 -1.87 -17.74
N VAL A 48 1.13 -2.10 -17.31
CA VAL A 48 2.06 -3.06 -17.94
C VAL A 48 1.65 -4.52 -17.69
N ARG A 49 1.23 -4.86 -16.46
CA ARG A 49 0.92 -6.25 -16.06
C ARG A 49 -0.55 -6.63 -16.24
N GLY A 50 -1.45 -5.64 -16.34
CA GLY A 50 -2.87 -5.84 -16.57
C GLY A 50 -3.52 -6.75 -15.52
N PRO A 51 -4.26 -7.81 -15.90
CA PRO A 51 -4.99 -8.67 -14.97
C PRO A 51 -4.09 -9.61 -14.15
N GLN A 52 -2.78 -9.62 -14.40
CA GLN A 52 -1.83 -10.51 -13.73
C GLN A 52 -1.30 -9.92 -12.41
N THR A 53 -1.73 -8.72 -12.03
CA THR A 53 -1.40 -8.10 -10.74
C THR A 53 -2.12 -8.81 -9.60
N ARG A 54 -1.37 -9.28 -8.59
CA ARG A 54 -1.93 -10.09 -7.49
C ARG A 54 -1.72 -9.53 -6.11
N GLU A 55 -0.50 -9.10 -5.81
CA GLU A 55 -0.15 -8.57 -4.50
C GLU A 55 0.61 -7.27 -4.65
N LEU A 56 0.32 -6.34 -3.76
CA LEU A 56 1.03 -5.07 -3.62
C LEU A 56 1.48 -4.93 -2.17
N MET A 57 2.74 -4.59 -1.96
CA MET A 57 3.29 -4.34 -0.64
C MET A 57 3.91 -2.96 -0.58
N PHE A 58 3.43 -2.14 0.35
CA PHE A 58 4.08 -0.90 0.73
C PHE A 58 5.01 -1.18 1.90
N VAL A 59 6.27 -0.80 1.76
CA VAL A 59 7.26 -0.83 2.84
C VAL A 59 7.73 0.60 3.05
N VAL A 60 7.22 1.26 4.08
CA VAL A 60 7.53 2.66 4.37
C VAL A 60 8.46 2.72 5.57
N THR A 61 9.63 3.31 5.40
CA THR A 61 10.61 3.52 6.48
C THR A 61 10.62 4.99 6.84
N THR A 62 10.27 5.32 8.09
CA THR A 62 10.10 6.70 8.56
C THR A 62 10.08 6.77 10.10
N ASP A 63 10.00 7.98 10.65
CA ASP A 63 9.86 8.21 12.09
C ASP A 63 8.56 7.55 12.64
N PRO A 64 8.63 6.80 13.77
CA PRO A 64 7.46 6.17 14.38
C PRO A 64 6.28 7.11 14.66
N GLY A 65 6.55 8.39 14.98
CA GLY A 65 5.53 9.41 15.21
C GLY A 65 4.66 9.70 13.99
N GLN A 66 5.15 9.39 12.77
CA GLN A 66 4.38 9.57 11.54
C GLN A 66 3.54 8.33 11.16
N HIS A 67 3.75 7.18 11.80
CA HIS A 67 3.17 5.91 11.34
C HIS A 67 1.65 5.92 11.32
N GLN A 68 1.01 6.48 12.35
CA GLN A 68 -0.45 6.57 12.41
C GLN A 68 -1.01 7.51 11.32
N HIS A 69 -0.37 8.67 11.12
CA HIS A 69 -0.74 9.62 10.06
C HIS A 69 -0.69 8.96 8.67
N ILE A 70 0.41 8.25 8.38
CA ILE A 70 0.58 7.51 7.13
C ILE A 70 -0.50 6.44 6.97
N ALA A 71 -0.80 5.71 8.04
CA ALA A 71 -1.80 4.67 8.01
C ALA A 71 -3.20 5.23 7.65
N ASP A 72 -3.58 6.35 8.26
CA ASP A 72 -4.86 7.01 8.01
C ASP A 72 -4.89 7.68 6.64
N PHE A 73 -3.78 8.28 6.20
CA PHE A 73 -3.64 8.84 4.85
C PHE A 73 -3.84 7.75 3.78
N LEU A 74 -3.15 6.61 3.89
CA LEU A 74 -3.27 5.53 2.91
C LEU A 74 -4.67 4.89 2.93
N LYS A 75 -5.30 4.74 4.11
CA LYS A 75 -6.68 4.23 4.21
C LYS A 75 -7.71 5.18 3.61
N THR A 76 -7.46 6.50 3.62
CA THR A 76 -8.44 7.49 3.17
C THR A 76 -8.19 7.96 1.73
N VAL A 77 -6.98 8.42 1.43
CA VAL A 77 -6.64 9.06 0.15
C VAL A 77 -6.50 8.03 -0.97
N ALA A 78 -5.89 6.87 -0.72
CA ALA A 78 -5.77 5.83 -1.73
C ALA A 78 -7.14 5.27 -2.17
N LEU A 79 -8.16 5.36 -1.31
CA LEU A 79 -9.53 4.95 -1.64
C LEU A 79 -10.36 6.07 -2.29
N LYS A 80 -9.95 7.34 -2.16
CA LYS A 80 -10.60 8.49 -2.81
C LYS A 80 -10.10 8.73 -4.24
N ASP A 81 -8.86 8.36 -4.55
CA ASP A 81 -8.36 8.38 -5.93
C ASP A 81 -8.97 7.23 -6.73
N GLU A 82 -9.86 7.54 -7.67
CA GLU A 82 -10.63 6.51 -8.38
C GLU A 82 -9.77 5.59 -9.24
N ALA A 83 -8.73 6.12 -9.88
CA ALA A 83 -7.83 5.35 -10.74
C ALA A 83 -7.03 4.34 -9.90
N LEU A 84 -6.45 4.82 -8.80
CA LEU A 84 -5.71 3.97 -7.87
C LEU A 84 -6.65 2.96 -7.19
N ALA A 85 -7.81 3.40 -6.70
CA ALA A 85 -8.80 2.52 -6.08
C ALA A 85 -9.27 1.42 -7.04
N SER A 86 -9.44 1.72 -8.33
CA SER A 86 -9.77 0.73 -9.36
C SER A 86 -8.71 -0.35 -9.50
N VAL A 87 -7.43 0.03 -9.48
CA VAL A 87 -6.31 -0.93 -9.47
C VAL A 87 -6.28 -1.73 -8.17
N LEU A 88 -6.36 -1.07 -7.02
CA LEU A 88 -6.29 -1.71 -5.69
C LEU A 88 -7.40 -2.74 -5.48
N ARG A 89 -8.64 -2.48 -5.94
CA ARG A 89 -9.77 -3.42 -5.85
C ARG A 89 -9.59 -4.72 -6.64
N ARG A 90 -8.67 -4.73 -7.61
CA ARG A 90 -8.36 -5.91 -8.45
C ARG A 90 -7.21 -6.74 -7.89
N ILE A 91 -6.40 -6.13 -7.03
CA ILE A 91 -5.27 -6.78 -6.37
C ILE A 91 -5.84 -7.57 -5.19
N ARG A 92 -5.45 -8.83 -5.07
CA ARG A 92 -6.02 -9.74 -4.05
C ARG A 92 -5.67 -9.27 -2.64
N ARG A 93 -4.44 -8.78 -2.45
CA ARG A 93 -3.86 -8.40 -1.16
C ARG A 93 -3.01 -7.16 -1.31
N VAL A 94 -3.24 -6.20 -0.43
CA VAL A 94 -2.47 -4.95 -0.37
C VAL A 94 -1.95 -4.78 1.04
N TYR A 95 -0.67 -5.05 1.25
CA TYR A 95 -0.02 -4.97 2.56
C TYR A 95 0.68 -3.64 2.75
N VAL A 96 0.64 -3.12 3.97
CA VAL A 96 1.43 -1.96 4.40
C VAL A 96 2.27 -2.36 5.59
N ASN A 97 3.58 -2.16 5.48
CA ASN A 97 4.56 -2.33 6.53
C ASN A 97 5.19 -0.96 6.81
N LEU A 98 4.98 -0.44 8.01
CA LEU A 98 5.65 0.76 8.49
C LEU A 98 6.80 0.36 9.40
N LEU A 99 8.00 0.69 8.95
CA LEU A 99 9.26 0.43 9.62
C LEU A 99 9.75 1.73 10.26
N ALA A 100 10.35 1.61 11.44
CA ALA A 100 11.15 2.68 12.01
C ALA A 100 12.46 2.85 11.22
N LEU A 101 13.17 3.97 11.43
CA LEU A 101 14.44 4.26 10.76
C LEU A 101 15.55 3.22 11.02
N ASP A 102 15.42 2.44 12.09
CA ASP A 102 16.28 1.30 12.43
C ASP A 102 15.94 0.02 11.63
N GLY A 103 14.93 0.08 10.74
CA GLY A 103 14.43 -1.04 9.95
C GLY A 103 13.49 -1.98 10.70
N GLN A 104 13.21 -1.74 11.99
CA GLN A 104 12.32 -2.61 12.77
C GLN A 104 10.85 -2.33 12.42
N PRO A 105 10.03 -3.39 12.23
CA PRO A 105 8.61 -3.24 11.99
C PRO A 105 7.92 -2.66 13.23
N ARG A 106 7.08 -1.65 13.02
CA ARG A 106 6.29 -1.02 14.09
C ARG A 106 4.79 -1.16 13.87
N LEU A 107 4.35 -1.10 12.61
CA LEU A 107 2.95 -1.32 12.23
C LEU A 107 2.86 -2.13 10.94
N GLN A 108 2.02 -3.15 10.93
CA GLN A 108 1.69 -3.92 9.75
C GLN A 108 0.17 -4.07 9.65
N TYR A 109 -0.38 -3.80 8.47
CA TYR A 109 -1.80 -4.01 8.21
C TYR A 109 -2.08 -4.27 6.73
N GLU A 110 -3.26 -4.81 6.44
CA GLU A 110 -3.77 -4.96 5.08
C GLU A 110 -4.74 -3.80 4.79
N LEU A 111 -4.60 -3.13 3.63
CA LEU A 111 -5.52 -2.10 3.19
C LEU A 111 -6.85 -2.74 2.77
N ALA A 112 -7.88 -2.57 3.60
CA ALA A 112 -9.22 -3.07 3.34
C ALA A 112 -9.83 -2.40 2.09
N GLY A 113 -10.30 -3.21 1.14
CA GLY A 113 -10.85 -2.74 -0.15
C GLY A 113 -10.31 -3.49 -1.37
N ALA A 114 -9.24 -4.28 -1.22
CA ALA A 114 -8.74 -5.22 -2.23
C ALA A 114 -9.69 -6.41 -2.52
N ALA A 115 -10.63 -6.68 -1.60
CA ALA A 115 -11.69 -7.66 -1.77
C ALA A 115 -13.01 -7.15 -1.15
N GLN A 116 -13.69 -6.23 -1.84
CA GLN A 116 -15.03 -5.69 -1.51
C GLN A 116 -15.22 -4.97 -0.14
N PRO A 117 -16.21 -4.07 -0.04
CA PRO A 117 -16.44 -3.27 1.16
C PRO A 117 -17.27 -4.08 2.14
N SER A 118 -16.65 -4.54 3.23
CA SER A 118 -17.45 -4.82 4.42
C SER A 118 -17.56 -3.53 5.23
N TRP A 119 -18.78 -3.03 5.34
CA TRP A 119 -19.17 -1.89 6.18
C TRP A 119 -18.91 -2.13 7.70
N SER A 120 -18.24 -3.23 8.06
CA SER A 120 -17.92 -3.61 9.43
C SER A 120 -16.66 -2.95 9.99
N LEU A 121 -15.78 -2.37 9.17
CA LEU A 121 -14.55 -1.73 9.68
C LEU A 121 -14.73 -0.31 10.24
N LEU A 122 -15.90 0.32 10.01
CA LEU A 122 -16.25 1.60 10.66
C LEU A 122 -16.73 1.44 12.11
N ARG A 123 -16.83 0.21 12.64
CA ARG A 123 -17.16 -0.02 14.06
C ARG A 123 -15.96 -0.30 14.96
N ALA A 124 -14.75 -0.41 14.43
CA ALA A 124 -13.57 -0.74 15.24
C ALA A 124 -12.79 0.49 15.78
N VAL A 125 -13.24 1.72 15.53
CA VAL A 125 -12.59 2.94 16.06
C VAL A 125 -13.29 3.51 17.30
N CYS A 126 -14.38 2.89 17.77
CA CYS A 126 -14.95 3.20 19.08
C CYS A 126 -15.08 1.91 19.88
N LEU A 127 -14.07 1.60 20.70
CA LEU A 127 -14.16 0.91 22.00
C LEU A 127 -12.83 0.24 22.37
N VAL A 128 -11.85 1.04 22.76
CA VAL A 128 -10.98 0.83 23.94
C VAL A 128 -10.61 2.27 24.34
N GLY A 129 -11.13 2.85 25.41
CA GLY A 129 -10.97 2.38 26.79
C GLY A 129 -9.74 3.07 27.33
#